data_AF-A0A523WB25-F1
#
_entry.id   AF-A0A523WB25-F1
#
_cell.length_a   1.000
_cell.length_b   1.000
_cell.length_c   1.000
_cell.angle_alpha   90.00
_cell.angle_beta   90.00
_cell.angle_gamma   90.00
#
_symmetry.space_group_name_H-M   'P 1'
#
loop_
_entity.id
_entity.type
_entity.pdbx_description
1 polymer ?
#
loop_
_entity_poly.entity_id
_entity_poly.type
_entity_poly.pdbx_seq_one_letter_code
_entity_poly.pdbx_strand_id
1 'polypeptide(L)' 'MFRRIGIILNEEKKDAVRDARLVLEWLESRKVQVFLSPWLGERIERPDLIIQTEDMGRRAQLIISLGGDGTLLRAARDFA' A
#
# COMPACT_ATOMS: atom_id res chain seq x y z
N MET A 1 9.15 -15.39 5.07
CA MET A 1 8.66 -14.10 5.59
C MET A 1 8.80 -13.05 4.50
N PHE A 2 7.74 -12.30 4.20
CA PHE A 2 7.77 -11.21 3.21
C PHE A 2 8.58 -10.03 3.75
N ARG A 3 9.47 -9.46 2.92
CA ARG A 3 10.36 -8.34 3.27
C ARG A 3 10.11 -7.07 2.45
N ARG A 4 9.32 -7.17 1.39
CA ARG A 4 8.88 -6.07 0.54
C ARG A 4 7.37 -6.13 0.37
N ILE A 5 6.66 -5.11 0.85
CA ILE A 5 5.19 -5.09 0.88
C ILE A 5 4.68 -3.80 0.26
N GLY A 6 3.70 -3.91 -0.64
CA GLY A 6 2.96 -2.77 -1.17
C GLY A 6 1.70 -2.52 -0.34
N ILE A 7 1.34 -1.25 -0.13
CA ILE A 7 0.05 -0.86 0.46
C ILE A 7 -0.70 -0.01 -0.55
N ILE A 8 -1.95 -0.38 -0.79
CA ILE A 8 -2.89 0.39 -1.61
C ILE A 8 -4.15 0.70 -0.80
N LEU A 9 -4.77 1.84 -1.09
CA LEU A 9 -6.02 2.28 -0.50
C LEU A 9 -7.00 2.65 -1.62
N ASN A 10 -8.30 2.42 -1.42
CA ASN A 10 -9.30 3.08 -2.25
C ASN A 10 -9.39 4.57 -1.88
N GLU A 11 -9.20 5.45 -2.86
CA GLU A 11 -9.23 6.91 -2.71
C GLU A 11 -10.56 7.44 -2.15
N GLU A 12 -11.66 6.72 -2.39
CA GLU A 12 -12.99 7.05 -1.87
C GLU A 12 -13.11 6.79 -0.36
N LYS A 13 -12.25 5.94 0.21
CA LYS A 13 -12.23 5.58 1.63
C LYS A 13 -11.21 6.40 2.41
N LYS A 14 -11.39 7.73 2.41
CA LYS A 14 -10.49 8.69 3.10
C LYS A 14 -10.26 8.36 4.57
N ASP A 15 -11.25 7.79 5.26
CA ASP A 15 -11.13 7.43 6.68
C ASP A 15 -10.11 6.31 6.93
N ALA A 16 -9.87 5.45 5.93
CA ALA A 16 -8.93 4.33 6.04
C ALA A 16 -7.45 4.77 5.91
N VAL A 17 -7.17 6.05 5.63
CA VAL A 17 -5.81 6.61 5.61
C VAL A 17 -5.15 6.45 6.99
N ARG A 18 -5.92 6.61 8.07
CA ARG A 18 -5.43 6.42 9.44
C ARG A 18 -4.97 4.98 9.64
N ASP A 19 -5.75 4.01 9.19
CA ASP A 19 -5.42 2.59 9.31
C ASP A 19 -4.19 2.24 8.47
N ALA A 20 -4.07 2.81 7.27
CA ALA A 20 -2.88 2.66 6.43
C ALA A 20 -1.61 3.17 7.12
N ARG A 21 -1.69 4.30 7.82
CA ARG A 21 -0.56 4.83 8.61
C ARG A 21 -0.17 3.88 9.75
N LEU A 22 -1.15 3.34 10.49
CA LEU A 22 -0.88 2.37 11.55
C LEU A 22 -0.23 1.09 11.02
N VAL A 23 -0.69 0.59 9.87
CA VAL A 23 -0.10 -0.58 9.20
C VAL A 23 1.33 -0.29 8.75
N LEU A 24 1.59 0.89 8.17
CA LEU A 24 2.93 1.33 7.78
C LEU A 24 3.88 1.34 8.98
N GLU A 25 3.52 2.04 10.06
CA GLU A 25 4.35 2.15 11.26
C GLU A 25 4.67 0.77 11.85
N TRP A 26 3.69 -0.14 11.86
CA TRP A 26 3.89 -1.52 12.30
C TRP A 26 4.85 -2.31 11.40
N LEU A 27 4.77 -2.16 10.08
CA LEU A 27 5.68 -2.82 9.13
C LEU A 27 7.11 -2.26 9.23
N GLU A 28 7.27 -0.95 9.36
CA GLU A 28 8.58 -0.29 9.52
C GLU A 28 9.25 -0.72 10.84
N SER A 29 8.49 -0.84 11.93
CA SER A 29 8.99 -1.36 13.21
C SER A 29 9.59 -2.77 13.10
N ARG A 30 9.12 -3.54 12.09
CA ARG A 30 9.58 -4.89 11.76
C ARG A 30 10.68 -4.91 10.70
N LYS A 31 11.20 -3.76 10.29
CA LYS A 31 12.22 -3.57 9.26
C LYS A 31 11.78 -4.14 7.89
N VAL A 32 10.50 -4.07 7.59
CA VAL A 32 9.95 -4.43 6.27
C VAL A 32 10.05 -3.20 5.36
N GLN A 33 10.50 -3.39 4.12
CA GLN A 33 10.45 -2.34 3.12
C GLN A 33 9.01 -2.19 2.62
N VAL A 34 8.46 -0.98 2.75
CA VAL A 34 7.09 -0.67 2.35
C VAL A 34 7.10 0.19 1.09
N PHE A 35 6.18 -0.10 0.18
CA PHE A 35 5.88 0.72 -0.99
C PHE A 35 4.44 1.23 -0.90
N LEU A 36 4.20 2.47 -1.29
CA LEU A 36 2.89 3.09 -1.27
C LEU A 36 2.48 3.50 -2.68
N SER A 37 1.19 3.41 -2.99
CA SER A 37 0.67 4.05 -4.20
C SER A 37 0.86 5.57 -4.12
N PRO A 38 0.97 6.28 -5.26
CA PRO A 38 1.20 7.72 -5.24
C PRO A 38 0.18 8.49 -4.40
N TRP A 39 -1.11 8.20 -4.61
CA TRP A 39 -2.20 8.83 -3.86
C TRP A 39 -2.08 8.62 -2.34
N LEU A 40 -1.72 7.41 -1.90
CA LEU A 40 -1.61 7.10 -0.48
C LEU A 40 -0.37 7.76 0.13
N GLY A 41 0.78 7.67 -0.54
CA GLY A 41 2.04 8.23 -0.05
C GLY A 41 2.02 9.75 0.08
N GLU A 42 1.33 10.44 -0.83
CA GLU A 42 1.08 11.88 -0.69
C GLU A 42 0.23 12.19 0.55
N ARG A 43 -0.83 11.41 0.77
CA ARG A 43 -1.79 11.67 1.85
C ARG A 43 -1.23 11.39 3.25
N ILE A 44 -0.30 10.44 3.36
CA ILE A 44 0.39 10.14 4.63
C ILE A 44 1.74 10.85 4.76
N GLU A 45 2.07 11.76 3.83
CA GLU A 45 3.28 12.58 3.85
C GLU A 45 4.59 11.76 3.85
N ARG A 46 4.61 10.65 3.10
CA ARG A 46 5.77 9.74 2.93
C ARG A 46 6.15 9.58 1.46
N PRO A 47 6.61 10.66 0.79
CA PRO A 47 6.98 10.60 -0.62
C PRO A 47 8.17 9.67 -0.90
N ASP A 48 9.01 9.40 0.12
CA ASP A 48 10.13 8.47 0.06
C ASP A 48 9.72 7.00 -0.20
N LEU A 49 8.46 6.67 0.08
CA LEU A 49 7.92 5.32 -0.09
C LEU A 49 7.05 5.17 -1.35
N ILE A 50 6.82 6.26 -2.09
CA ILE A 50 5.96 6.25 -3.28
C ILE A 50 6.61 5.45 -4.41
N ILE A 51 5.82 4.60 -5.04
CA ILE A 51 6.17 3.94 -6.29
C ILE A 51 4.94 3.84 -7.20
N GLN A 52 5.15 3.81 -8.52
CA GLN A 52 4.07 3.54 -9.47
C GLN A 52 3.52 2.12 -9.27
N THR A 53 2.21 1.94 -9.48
CA THR A 53 1.51 0.68 -9.24
C THR A 53 2.13 -0.47 -10.04
N GLU A 54 2.51 -0.23 -11.30
CA GLU A 54 3.12 -1.24 -12.17
C GLU A 54 4.47 -1.73 -11.63
N ASP A 55 5.28 -0.81 -11.10
CA ASP A 55 6.56 -1.13 -10.48
C ASP A 55 6.39 -1.79 -9.12
N MET A 56 5.34 -1.43 -8.37
CA MET A 56 4.98 -2.08 -7.12
C MET A 56 4.72 -3.57 -7.33
N GLY A 57 3.95 -3.94 -8.36
CA GLY A 57 3.64 -5.34 -8.69
C GLY A 57 4.88 -6.18 -8.98
N ARG A 58 5.93 -5.57 -9.54
CA ARG A 58 7.20 -6.24 -9.84
C ARG A 58 8.12 -6.40 -8.62
N ARG A 59 8.03 -5.50 -7.64
CA ARG A 59 8.99 -5.41 -6.52
C ARG A 59 8.45 -5.96 -5.20
N ALA A 60 7.17 -5.75 -4.94
CA ALA A 60 6.48 -6.23 -3.75
C ALA A 60 6.31 -7.75 -3.82
N GLN A 61 6.38 -8.41 -2.67
CA GLN A 61 6.11 -9.83 -2.53
C GLN A 61 4.69 -10.10 -2.02
N LEU A 62 4.04 -9.06 -1.49
CA LEU A 62 2.69 -9.04 -0.97
C LEU A 62 2.11 -7.64 -1.17
N ILE A 63 0.84 -7.57 -1.55
CA ILE A 63 0.06 -6.33 -1.56
C ILE A 63 -0.97 -6.39 -0.43
N ILE A 64 -1.01 -5.34 0.38
CA ILE A 64 -2.06 -5.10 1.37
C ILE A 64 -3.05 -4.11 0.76
N SER A 65 -4.24 -4.60 0.45
CA SER A 65 -5.37 -3.79 0.00
C SER A 65 -6.20 -3.36 1.20
N LEU A 66 -6.19 -2.07 1.52
CA LEU A 66 -7.01 -1.49 2.59
C LEU A 66 -8.28 -0.89 2.00
N GLY A 67 -9.42 -1.51 2.28
CA GLY A 67 -10.70 -1.11 1.73
C GLY A 67 -11.76 -2.19 1.85
N GLY A 68 -12.65 -2.29 0.86
CA GLY A 68 -13.63 -3.39 0.78
C GLY A 68 -13.34 -4.32 -0.40
N ASP A 69 -14.29 -5.17 -0.74
CA ASP A 69 -14.13 -6.14 -1.83
C ASP A 69 -13.80 -5.48 -3.17
N GLY A 70 -14.42 -4.32 -3.48
CA GLY A 70 -14.09 -3.56 -4.69
C GLY A 70 -12.63 -3.10 -4.75
N THR A 71 -12.01 -2.82 -3.59
CA THR A 71 -10.59 -2.48 -3.50
C THR A 71 -9.72 -3.71 -3.74
N LEU A 72 -10.09 -4.84 -3.13
CA LEU A 72 -9.39 -6.11 -3.29
C LEU A 72 -9.45 -6.62 -4.74
N LEU A 73 -10.62 -6.59 -5.36
CA LEU A 73 -10.80 -7.03 -6.76
C LEU A 73 -10.07 -6.12 -7.74
N ARG A 74 -10.03 -4.80 -7.46
CA ARG A 74 -9.22 -3.86 -8.24
C ARG A 74 -7.73 -4.19 -8.10
N ALA A 75 -7.25 -4.40 -6.87
CA ALA A 75 -5.88 -4.84 -6.60
C ALA A 75 -5.53 -6.10 -7.38
N ALA A 76 -6.38 -7.13 -7.28
CA ALA A 76 -6.16 -8.40 -7.96
C ALA A 76 -6.08 -8.25 -9.48
N ARG A 77 -6.81 -7.30 -10.06
CA ARG A 77 -6.74 -6.98 -11.49
C ARG A 77 -5.47 -6.21 -11.85
N ASP A 78 -5.12 -5.20 -11.05
CA ASP A 78 -3.98 -4.31 -11.33
C ASP A 78 -2.63 -5.03 -11.14
N PHE A 79 -2.60 -6.09 -10.33
CA PHE A 79 -1.40 -6.87 -9.99
C PHE A 79 -1.40 -8.31 -10.51
N ALA A 80 -2.34 -8.69 -11.39
CA ALA A 80 -2.32 -9.97 -12.11
C ALA A 80 -1.23 -10.00 -13.20
#